data_AF-A0A9N8E5H9-F1
#
_entry.id   AF-A0A9N8E5H9-F1
#
_cell.length_a   1.000
_cell.length_b   1.000
_cell.length_c   1.000
_cell.angle_alpha   90.00
_cell.angle_beta   90.00
_cell.angle_gamma   90.00
#
_symmetry.space_group_name_H-M   'P 1'
#
loop_
_entity.id
_entity.type
_entity.pdbx_description
1 polymer ?
#
loop_
_entity_poly.entity_id
_entity_poly.type
_entity_poly.pdbx_seq_one_letter_code
_entity_poly.pdbx_strand_id
1 'polypeptide(L)'
;TGSTTASPTGTSTTGSPTASKVCYPEVILEEEDFEDNESSDSWVGGTLYDSEVGSQLLGLLGQGNSEVSKEFDIPLLSDGSQPTEASSVTVEFTLYQVGDWSPTDSVFVQVNDVRIELGDMDDGSDSEPDSGEEGGITWERTTTQQGISVIDEDSNEENPTDKKHVVLLTIPSDVLEDNKLTLEFRTLTSNPISEQSSGIDDLVITGFYVCEKTLSPSAVTASPTGTSTTSSPPEPSTTPGPTSGHCNSWSHTHYNNSWTPLALQLASPTGTSTTGSTYRFQGLLPRSYHWKKRL
;
A
#
# COMPACT_ATOMS: atom_id res chain seq x y z
N THR A 1 -19.65 -81.59 -8.71
CA THR A 1 -18.57 -81.32 -9.68
C THR A 1 -18.89 -80.01 -10.39
N GLY A 2 -18.51 -78.81 -9.95
CA GLY A 2 -17.32 -78.38 -9.23
C GLY A 2 -16.39 -77.67 -10.23
N SER A 3 -16.49 -76.34 -10.38
CA SER A 3 -15.39 -75.48 -10.82
C SER A 3 -15.76 -74.00 -10.66
N THR A 4 -15.09 -73.31 -9.73
CA THR A 4 -15.13 -71.86 -9.51
C THR A 4 -13.78 -71.28 -9.88
N THR A 5 -13.74 -70.39 -10.87
CA THR A 5 -12.53 -69.69 -11.31
C THR A 5 -12.65 -68.21 -10.90
N ALA A 6 -11.89 -67.79 -9.91
CA ALA A 6 -11.74 -66.39 -9.52
C ALA A 6 -10.46 -65.82 -10.15
N SER A 7 -10.57 -64.67 -10.83
CA SER A 7 -9.44 -63.86 -11.30
C SER A 7 -9.19 -62.70 -10.34
N PRO A 8 -7.95 -62.43 -9.92
CA PRO A 8 -7.61 -61.24 -9.14
C PRO A 8 -7.30 -60.07 -10.08
N THR A 9 -8.15 -59.06 -10.09
CA THR A 9 -7.85 -57.76 -10.71
C THR A 9 -7.08 -56.92 -9.70
N GLY A 10 -5.75 -56.92 -9.81
CA GLY A 10 -4.89 -56.01 -9.08
C GLY A 10 -4.78 -54.68 -9.81
N THR A 11 -5.52 -53.66 -9.36
CA THR A 11 -5.42 -52.30 -9.89
C THR A 11 -4.27 -51.58 -9.17
N SER A 12 -3.11 -51.49 -9.83
CA SER A 12 -1.99 -50.67 -9.40
C SER A 12 -2.37 -49.19 -9.46
N THR A 13 -2.53 -48.58 -8.29
CA THR A 13 -2.81 -47.15 -8.12
C THR A 13 -1.52 -46.37 -8.37
N THR A 14 -1.39 -45.77 -9.53
CA THR A 14 -0.31 -44.84 -9.87
C THR A 14 -0.43 -43.63 -8.95
N GLY A 15 0.49 -43.50 -8.00
CA GLY A 15 0.58 -42.34 -7.11
C GLY A 15 0.78 -41.08 -7.94
N SER A 16 -0.22 -40.20 -7.91
CA SER A 16 -0.13 -38.87 -8.49
C SER A 16 1.00 -38.11 -7.79
N PRO A 17 1.96 -37.52 -8.51
CA PRO A 17 3.01 -36.74 -7.87
C PRO A 17 2.36 -35.61 -7.09
N THR A 18 2.53 -35.63 -5.76
CA THR A 18 2.17 -34.52 -4.89
C THR A 18 3.03 -33.34 -5.31
N ALA A 19 2.44 -32.40 -6.04
CA ALA A 19 3.11 -31.16 -6.39
C ALA A 19 3.57 -30.50 -5.09
N SER A 20 4.88 -30.40 -4.90
CA SER A 20 5.47 -29.64 -3.80
C SER A 20 5.03 -28.19 -4.00
N LYS A 21 4.12 -27.71 -3.15
CA LYS A 21 3.54 -26.38 -3.28
C LYS A 21 4.59 -25.36 -2.82
N VAL A 22 4.90 -24.42 -3.69
CA VAL A 22 5.91 -23.37 -3.46
C VAL A 22 5.23 -22.25 -2.69
N CYS A 23 5.78 -21.89 -1.54
CA CYS A 23 5.41 -20.67 -0.83
C CYS A 23 6.24 -19.51 -1.39
N TYR A 24 5.59 -18.41 -1.75
CA TYR A 24 6.24 -17.19 -2.20
C TYR A 24 6.38 -16.25 -1.01
N PRO A 25 7.60 -15.87 -0.62
CA PRO A 25 7.81 -14.99 0.52
C PRO A 25 7.38 -13.55 0.24
N GLU A 26 7.09 -13.22 -1.02
CA GLU A 26 6.84 -11.87 -1.52
C GLU A 26 5.84 -11.96 -2.69
N VAL A 27 4.81 -11.11 -2.66
CA VAL A 27 3.75 -11.06 -3.67
C VAL A 27 3.38 -9.60 -3.92
N ILE A 28 3.51 -9.14 -5.17
CA ILE A 28 2.94 -7.85 -5.60
C ILE A 28 1.41 -7.98 -5.57
N LEU A 29 0.79 -7.14 -4.76
CA LEU A 29 -0.65 -7.11 -4.53
C LEU A 29 -1.35 -6.15 -5.48
N GLU A 30 -0.73 -4.98 -5.69
CA GLU A 30 -1.22 -3.94 -6.60
C GLU A 30 -0.01 -3.24 -7.25
N GLU A 31 -0.18 -2.83 -8.51
CA GLU A 31 0.72 -1.96 -9.26
C GLU A 31 -0.14 -0.96 -10.04
N GLU A 32 0.03 0.34 -9.78
CA GLU A 32 -0.68 1.42 -10.47
C GLU A 32 0.32 2.49 -10.93
N ASP A 33 0.50 2.59 -12.26
CA ASP A 33 1.26 3.66 -12.93
C ASP A 33 0.35 4.81 -13.43
N PHE A 34 -0.97 4.70 -13.21
CA PHE A 34 -2.00 5.68 -13.56
C PHE A 34 -2.08 6.09 -15.04
N GLU A 35 -1.39 5.39 -15.94
CA GLU A 35 -1.38 5.68 -17.39
C GLU A 35 -2.64 5.22 -18.13
N ASP A 36 -3.52 4.51 -17.43
CA ASP A 36 -4.83 4.11 -17.92
C ASP A 36 -5.92 5.04 -17.38
N ASN A 37 -6.80 5.49 -18.28
CA ASN A 37 -7.86 6.46 -17.99
C ASN A 37 -8.92 6.00 -16.97
N GLU A 38 -8.89 4.72 -16.58
CA GLU A 38 -9.79 4.11 -15.59
C GLU A 38 -9.11 3.90 -14.22
N SER A 39 -7.79 4.13 -14.11
CA SER A 39 -7.05 3.85 -12.87
C SER A 39 -7.54 4.67 -11.68
N SER A 40 -7.92 5.94 -11.91
CA SER A 40 -8.48 6.79 -10.84
C SER A 40 -9.89 6.41 -10.39
N ASP A 41 -10.65 5.64 -11.18
CA ASP A 41 -12.06 5.34 -10.86
C ASP A 41 -12.23 4.50 -9.60
N SER A 42 -11.18 3.76 -9.23
CA SER A 42 -11.11 2.97 -8.00
C SER A 42 -10.76 3.79 -6.76
N TRP A 43 -10.31 5.03 -6.93
CA TRP A 43 -9.92 5.95 -5.86
C TRP A 43 -11.05 6.90 -5.50
N VAL A 44 -11.40 6.94 -4.22
CA VAL A 44 -12.35 7.93 -3.70
C VAL A 44 -11.70 9.31 -3.74
N GLY A 45 -12.33 10.24 -4.46
CA GLY A 45 -11.77 11.57 -4.71
C GLY A 45 -10.69 11.60 -5.80
N GLY A 46 -10.36 10.45 -6.39
CA GLY A 46 -9.33 10.32 -7.42
C GLY A 46 -9.70 11.09 -8.69
N THR A 47 -8.70 11.78 -9.25
CA THR A 47 -8.76 12.42 -10.57
C THR A 47 -7.42 12.21 -11.24
N LEU A 48 -7.37 11.90 -12.53
CA LEU A 48 -6.10 11.88 -13.26
C LEU A 48 -5.72 13.30 -13.71
N TYR A 49 -4.43 13.59 -13.66
CA TYR A 49 -3.82 14.77 -14.26
C TYR A 49 -2.87 14.36 -15.38
N ASP A 50 -3.13 14.87 -16.59
CA ASP A 50 -2.25 14.69 -17.74
C ASP A 50 -1.07 15.67 -17.63
N SER A 51 0.12 15.16 -17.30
CA SER A 51 1.33 15.99 -17.32
C SER A 51 1.80 16.24 -18.76
N GLU A 52 2.45 17.37 -18.99
CA GLU A 52 2.99 17.70 -20.32
C GLU A 52 4.22 16.85 -20.66
N VAL A 53 4.89 16.28 -19.65
CA VAL A 53 5.98 15.31 -19.81
C VAL A 53 5.49 13.92 -20.26
N GLY A 54 4.19 13.75 -20.46
CA GLY A 54 3.60 12.57 -21.10
C GLY A 54 3.34 11.39 -20.17
N SER A 55 3.14 11.67 -18.87
CA SER A 55 2.71 10.71 -17.86
C SER A 55 1.43 11.20 -17.16
N GLN A 56 0.59 10.28 -16.71
CA GLN A 56 -0.62 10.59 -15.95
C GLN A 56 -0.38 10.39 -14.46
N LEU A 57 -0.86 11.31 -13.64
CA LEU A 57 -0.68 11.27 -12.19
C LEU A 57 -2.02 11.14 -11.49
N LEU A 58 -2.06 10.42 -10.36
CA LEU A 58 -3.19 10.47 -9.45
C LEU A 58 -3.20 11.80 -8.69
N GLY A 59 -4.26 12.56 -8.93
CA GLY A 59 -4.57 13.83 -8.30
C GLY A 59 -4.00 15.04 -9.04
N LEU A 60 -4.32 16.19 -8.49
CA LEU A 60 -3.36 17.19 -8.06
C LEU A 60 -3.88 17.52 -6.67
N LEU A 61 -3.14 17.16 -5.63
CA LEU A 61 -3.61 17.27 -4.26
C LEU A 61 -3.18 18.61 -3.69
N GLY A 62 -4.12 19.32 -3.06
CA GLY A 62 -3.89 20.63 -2.48
C GLY A 62 -5.19 21.33 -2.12
N GLN A 63 -5.18 22.65 -2.07
CA GLN A 63 -6.37 23.42 -1.72
C GLN A 63 -7.53 23.18 -2.72
N GLY A 64 -8.61 22.57 -2.24
CA GLY A 64 -9.83 22.29 -3.02
C GLY A 64 -9.96 20.84 -3.50
N ASN A 65 -8.86 20.09 -3.50
CA ASN A 65 -8.83 18.64 -3.73
C ASN A 65 -7.73 18.05 -2.83
N SER A 66 -7.96 18.00 -1.53
CA SER A 66 -6.85 17.76 -0.59
C SER A 66 -6.55 16.29 -0.35
N GLU A 67 -7.39 15.36 -0.80
CA GLU A 67 -7.39 13.98 -0.29
C GLU A 67 -7.91 12.99 -1.33
N VAL A 68 -7.25 11.84 -1.43
CA VAL A 68 -7.69 10.68 -2.20
C VAL A 68 -7.44 9.41 -1.39
N SER A 69 -8.31 8.41 -1.54
CA SER A 69 -8.15 7.15 -0.79
C SER A 69 -8.64 5.92 -1.54
N LYS A 70 -8.07 4.76 -1.20
CA LYS A 70 -8.45 3.45 -1.72
C LYS A 70 -8.26 2.39 -0.64
N GLU A 71 -9.10 1.36 -0.66
CA GLU A 71 -8.99 0.18 0.19
C GLU A 71 -8.50 -1.00 -0.66
N PHE A 72 -7.52 -1.73 -0.14
CA PHE A 72 -6.93 -2.91 -0.76
C PHE A 72 -7.16 -4.13 0.14
N ASP A 73 -7.55 -5.25 -0.49
CA ASP A 73 -7.63 -6.54 0.19
C ASP A 73 -6.24 -7.21 0.18
N ILE A 74 -5.74 -7.59 1.35
CA ILE A 74 -4.48 -8.33 1.51
C ILE A 74 -4.81 -9.84 1.51
N PRO A 75 -4.39 -10.60 0.50
CA PRO A 75 -4.82 -11.99 0.36
C PRO A 75 -4.20 -12.89 1.42
N LEU A 76 -5.01 -13.73 2.05
CA LEU A 76 -4.50 -14.85 2.83
C LEU A 76 -3.89 -15.90 1.90
N LEU A 77 -2.62 -16.24 2.10
CA LEU A 77 -2.01 -17.36 1.37
C LEU A 77 -2.37 -18.67 2.05
N SER A 78 -2.98 -19.62 1.33
CA SER A 78 -3.21 -20.95 1.89
C SER A 78 -2.41 -22.00 1.14
N ASP A 79 -1.61 -22.76 1.88
CA ASP A 79 -0.93 -23.96 1.37
C ASP A 79 -1.87 -25.20 1.35
N GLY A 80 -3.07 -25.09 1.93
CA GLY A 80 -4.03 -26.18 2.10
C GLY A 80 -4.17 -26.67 3.54
N SER A 81 -3.36 -26.16 4.47
CA SER A 81 -3.37 -26.56 5.88
C SER A 81 -3.96 -25.47 6.78
N GLN A 82 -3.56 -24.21 6.57
CA GLN A 82 -4.10 -23.01 7.22
C GLN A 82 -3.93 -21.80 6.28
N PRO A 83 -4.75 -20.75 6.40
CA PRO A 83 -4.43 -19.45 5.83
C PRO A 83 -3.25 -18.83 6.59
N THR A 84 -2.34 -18.21 5.85
CA THR A 84 -1.20 -17.45 6.34
C THR A 84 -1.41 -15.99 6.00
N GLU A 85 -1.42 -15.15 7.02
CA GLU A 85 -1.48 -13.69 6.91
C GLU A 85 -0.12 -13.13 6.44
N ALA A 86 -0.14 -11.96 5.81
CA ALA A 86 1.08 -11.24 5.50
C ALA A 86 1.75 -10.81 6.82
N SER A 87 3.05 -11.06 6.97
CA SER A 87 3.83 -10.56 8.11
C SER A 87 4.11 -9.07 8.03
N SER A 88 4.14 -8.53 6.82
CA SER A 88 4.28 -7.11 6.55
C SER A 88 3.81 -6.80 5.13
N VAL A 89 3.49 -5.53 4.90
CA VAL A 89 3.22 -4.98 3.56
C VAL A 89 4.14 -3.79 3.36
N THR A 90 4.72 -3.65 2.16
CA THR A 90 5.35 -2.40 1.74
C THR A 90 4.47 -1.67 0.76
N VAL A 91 4.49 -0.34 0.85
CA VAL A 91 3.86 0.57 -0.10
C VAL A 91 4.95 1.49 -0.62
N GLU A 92 5.25 1.40 -1.91
CA GLU A 92 6.22 2.27 -2.59
C GLU A 92 5.46 3.13 -3.60
N PHE A 93 5.78 4.41 -3.71
CA PHE A 93 5.21 5.29 -4.72
C PHE A 93 6.12 6.48 -5.03
N THR A 94 5.92 7.06 -6.21
CA THR A 94 6.45 8.37 -6.57
C THR A 94 5.52 9.48 -6.07
N LEU A 95 6.09 10.47 -5.39
CA LEU A 95 5.41 11.72 -5.01
C LEU A 95 6.00 12.88 -5.81
N TYR A 96 5.17 13.55 -6.59
CA TYR A 96 5.52 14.81 -7.24
C TYR A 96 5.10 15.96 -6.34
N GLN A 97 6.02 16.87 -6.07
CA GLN A 97 5.79 18.13 -5.39
C GLN A 97 5.92 19.25 -6.43
N VAL A 98 4.87 20.05 -6.59
CA VAL A 98 4.76 21.06 -7.64
C VAL A 98 4.61 22.44 -7.02
N GLY A 99 5.40 23.39 -7.52
CA GLY A 99 5.39 24.80 -7.17
C GLY A 99 6.14 25.14 -5.88
N ASP A 100 5.91 26.36 -5.38
CA ASP A 100 6.72 26.97 -4.33
C ASP A 100 6.21 26.62 -2.93
N TRP A 101 6.65 25.53 -2.31
CA TRP A 101 6.14 25.06 -1.02
C TRP A 101 6.77 25.81 0.17
N SER A 102 5.91 26.14 1.15
CA SER A 102 6.27 26.81 2.40
C SER A 102 6.38 25.83 3.57
N PRO A 103 7.03 26.20 4.69
CA PRO A 103 7.16 25.33 5.88
C PRO A 103 5.84 24.98 6.58
N THR A 104 4.70 25.55 6.15
CA THR A 104 3.37 25.20 6.67
C THR A 104 2.63 24.19 5.78
N ASP A 105 3.21 23.87 4.62
CA ASP A 105 2.66 22.91 3.67
C ASP A 105 3.14 21.51 4.04
N SER A 106 2.31 20.49 3.78
CA SER A 106 2.61 19.13 4.24
C SER A 106 1.90 18.07 3.40
N VAL A 107 2.57 16.93 3.23
CA VAL A 107 1.98 15.72 2.67
C VAL A 107 1.85 14.69 3.78
N PHE A 108 0.67 14.09 3.87
CA PHE A 108 0.36 13.02 4.79
C PHE A 108 0.00 11.76 4.01
N VAL A 109 0.44 10.63 4.54
CA VAL A 109 -0.06 9.31 4.16
C VAL A 109 -0.78 8.76 5.37
N GLN A 110 -2.03 8.37 5.21
CA GLN A 110 -2.77 7.66 6.24
C GLN A 110 -2.92 6.20 5.83
N VAL A 111 -2.48 5.32 6.72
CA VAL A 111 -2.55 3.86 6.59
C VAL A 111 -3.46 3.36 7.70
N ASN A 112 -4.65 2.90 7.34
CA ASN A 112 -5.72 2.61 8.29
C ASN A 112 -5.94 3.81 9.24
N ASP A 113 -5.77 3.65 10.55
CA ASP A 113 -5.91 4.72 11.54
C ASP A 113 -4.59 5.46 11.87
N VAL A 114 -3.49 5.11 11.21
CA VAL A 114 -2.16 5.70 11.45
C VAL A 114 -1.89 6.79 10.42
N ARG A 115 -1.74 8.03 10.89
CA ARG A 115 -1.37 9.19 10.06
C ARG A 115 0.13 9.43 10.13
N ILE A 116 0.78 9.48 8.97
CA ILE A 116 2.21 9.71 8.77
C ILE A 116 2.38 11.06 8.08
N GLU A 117 3.28 11.89 8.59
CA GLU A 117 3.71 13.14 7.93
C GLU A 117 5.06 12.87 7.26
N LEU A 118 5.16 13.11 5.95
CA LEU A 118 6.34 12.73 5.15
C LEU A 118 7.52 13.70 5.29
N GLY A 119 7.68 14.31 6.47
CA GLY A 119 8.73 15.28 6.75
C GLY A 119 8.51 16.64 6.09
N ASP A 120 9.54 17.49 6.19
CA ASP A 120 9.52 18.85 5.64
C ASP A 120 9.60 18.82 4.11
N MET A 121 8.68 19.54 3.46
CA MET A 121 8.53 19.61 2.00
C MET A 121 8.82 21.02 1.47
N ASP A 122 9.26 21.98 2.29
CA ASP A 122 9.48 23.35 1.80
C ASP A 122 10.61 23.44 0.75
N ASP A 123 10.61 24.51 -0.06
CA ASP A 123 11.60 24.69 -1.13
C ASP A 123 13.03 24.89 -0.61
N GLY A 124 13.16 25.40 0.60
CA GLY A 124 14.42 25.62 1.29
C GLY A 124 15.02 24.36 1.92
N SER A 125 14.27 23.25 1.99
CA SER A 125 14.78 21.96 2.43
C SER A 125 15.84 21.43 1.45
N ASP A 126 16.94 20.91 1.99
CA ASP A 126 18.14 20.49 1.24
C ASP A 126 17.92 19.25 0.35
N SER A 127 16.67 18.79 0.14
CA SER A 127 16.33 17.55 -0.60
C SER A 127 17.05 16.30 -0.07
N GLU A 128 17.47 16.34 1.19
CA GLU A 128 18.12 15.23 1.85
C GLU A 128 17.10 14.11 2.13
N PRO A 129 17.53 12.83 2.09
CA PRO A 129 16.69 11.73 2.50
C PRO A 129 16.16 11.93 3.92
N ASP A 130 14.89 11.60 4.12
CA ASP A 130 14.22 11.70 5.42
C ASP A 130 13.52 10.37 5.76
N SER A 131 13.35 10.10 7.05
CA SER A 131 12.71 8.88 7.52
C SER A 131 12.14 9.02 8.92
N GLY A 132 11.15 8.19 9.23
CA GLY A 132 10.45 8.22 10.51
C GLY A 132 9.71 6.93 10.84
N GLU A 133 9.02 6.97 11.98
CA GLU A 133 8.18 5.87 12.45
C GLU A 133 6.96 6.42 13.19
N GLU A 134 5.76 6.07 12.73
CA GLU A 134 4.49 6.44 13.35
C GLU A 134 3.60 5.21 13.46
N GLY A 135 3.07 4.95 14.65
CA GLY A 135 2.18 3.80 14.87
C GLY A 135 2.81 2.43 14.54
N GLY A 136 4.15 2.33 14.54
CA GLY A 136 4.88 1.12 14.15
C GLY A 136 5.10 0.97 12.64
N ILE A 137 4.60 1.90 11.82
CA ILE A 137 4.92 1.99 10.39
C ILE A 137 6.19 2.80 10.24
N THR A 138 7.21 2.22 9.62
CA THR A 138 8.42 2.97 9.24
C THR A 138 8.27 3.51 7.83
N TRP A 139 8.76 4.72 7.59
CA TRP A 139 8.77 5.30 6.24
C TRP A 139 10.13 5.92 5.91
N GLU A 140 10.44 5.93 4.62
CA GLU A 140 11.61 6.58 4.05
C GLU A 140 11.17 7.40 2.83
N ARG A 141 11.77 8.58 2.66
CA ARG A 141 11.55 9.47 1.53
C ARG A 141 12.91 9.87 0.96
N THR A 142 13.08 9.72 -0.35
CA THR A 142 14.28 10.17 -1.06
C THR A 142 13.90 11.07 -2.22
N THR A 143 14.46 12.27 -2.28
CA THR A 143 14.33 13.15 -3.46
C THR A 143 15.21 12.65 -4.59
N THR A 144 14.60 12.31 -5.72
CA THR A 144 15.29 11.77 -6.91
C THR A 144 15.51 12.83 -7.99
N GLN A 145 14.73 13.91 -7.95
CA GLN A 145 14.80 15.02 -8.90
C GLN A 145 14.36 16.32 -8.21
N GLN A 146 15.03 17.42 -8.54
CA GLN A 146 14.71 18.77 -8.05
C GLN A 146 15.12 19.79 -9.11
N GLY A 147 14.46 20.94 -9.14
CA GLY A 147 14.96 22.10 -9.89
C GLY A 147 14.66 22.06 -11.38
N ILE A 148 13.79 21.15 -11.79
CA ILE A 148 13.21 21.06 -13.13
C ILE A 148 11.72 20.92 -12.96
N SER A 149 10.93 21.50 -13.86
CA SER A 149 9.50 21.23 -13.85
C SER A 149 9.26 19.74 -14.08
N VAL A 150 8.57 19.13 -13.13
CA VAL A 150 8.34 17.69 -13.12
C VAL A 150 7.03 17.32 -13.84
N ILE A 151 6.18 18.32 -14.10
CA ILE A 151 4.87 18.12 -14.77
C ILE A 151 4.64 18.97 -16.03
N ASP A 152 5.40 20.05 -16.24
CA ASP A 152 5.20 21.03 -17.33
C ASP A 152 6.52 21.27 -18.10
N GLU A 153 6.64 20.76 -19.34
CA GLU A 153 7.86 20.92 -20.16
C GLU A 153 8.08 22.37 -20.63
N ASP A 154 7.04 23.19 -20.66
CA ASP A 154 7.01 24.54 -21.24
C ASP A 154 7.13 25.67 -20.19
N SER A 155 7.21 25.32 -18.90
CA SER A 155 7.49 26.27 -17.83
C SER A 155 8.84 26.96 -18.10
N ASN A 156 8.77 28.17 -18.65
CA ASN A 156 9.92 29.06 -18.80
C ASN A 156 10.32 29.67 -17.45
N GLU A 157 10.05 28.98 -16.35
CA GLU A 157 10.39 29.42 -15.02
C GLU A 157 11.89 29.36 -14.85
N GLU A 158 12.47 30.50 -14.49
CA GLU A 158 13.92 30.62 -14.37
C GLU A 158 14.48 29.79 -13.20
N ASN A 159 13.62 29.35 -12.26
CA ASN A 159 13.99 28.49 -11.13
C ASN A 159 12.81 27.58 -10.74
N PRO A 160 12.62 26.43 -11.39
CA PRO A 160 11.59 25.47 -10.97
C PRO A 160 11.89 25.01 -9.54
N THR A 161 10.88 25.00 -8.68
CA THR A 161 10.98 24.52 -7.28
C THR A 161 10.46 23.10 -7.11
N ASP A 162 9.87 22.54 -8.16
CA ASP A 162 9.37 21.19 -8.23
C ASP A 162 10.39 20.13 -7.79
N LYS A 163 9.89 19.09 -7.12
CA LYS A 163 10.65 17.94 -6.64
C LYS A 163 9.91 16.64 -6.97
N LYS A 164 10.67 15.58 -7.29
CA LYS A 164 10.17 14.20 -7.37
C LYS A 164 10.78 13.39 -6.23
N HIS A 165 9.94 12.77 -5.43
CA HIS A 165 10.33 11.93 -4.32
C HIS A 165 9.92 10.48 -4.58
N VAL A 166 10.70 9.54 -4.07
CA VAL A 166 10.28 8.14 -3.91
C VAL A 166 10.05 7.91 -2.43
N VAL A 167 8.90 7.36 -2.11
CA VAL A 167 8.47 7.10 -0.72
C VAL A 167 8.27 5.61 -0.55
N LEU A 168 8.79 5.05 0.53
CA LEU A 168 8.63 3.64 0.91
C LEU A 168 8.08 3.57 2.34
N LEU A 169 6.94 2.90 2.52
CA LEU A 169 6.37 2.57 3.81
C LEU A 169 6.55 1.08 4.07
N THR A 170 6.89 0.70 5.29
CA THR A 170 6.87 -0.69 5.77
C THR A 170 5.85 -0.82 6.89
N ILE A 171 4.77 -1.55 6.61
CA ILE A 171 3.60 -1.68 7.47
C ILE A 171 3.65 -3.07 8.12
N PRO A 172 3.75 -3.16 9.46
CA PRO A 172 3.72 -4.45 10.14
C PRO A 172 2.31 -5.05 10.13
N SER A 173 2.21 -6.39 10.23
CA SER A 173 0.94 -7.10 10.28
C SER A 173 -0.03 -6.60 11.35
N ASP A 174 0.49 -6.13 12.48
CA ASP A 174 -0.32 -5.65 13.62
C ASP A 174 -1.15 -4.40 13.29
N VAL A 175 -0.81 -3.69 12.20
CA VAL A 175 -1.56 -2.52 11.69
C VAL A 175 -2.65 -2.93 10.70
N LEU A 176 -2.56 -4.12 10.09
CA LEU A 176 -3.50 -4.59 9.08
C LEU A 176 -4.74 -5.18 9.74
N GLU A 177 -5.81 -4.40 9.82
CA GLU A 177 -7.09 -4.87 10.37
C GLU A 177 -7.87 -5.67 9.32
N ASP A 178 -8.39 -6.84 9.70
CA ASP A 178 -9.21 -7.70 8.83
C ASP A 178 -8.58 -8.05 7.46
N ASN A 179 -7.24 -8.08 7.39
CA ASN A 179 -6.48 -8.25 6.15
C ASN A 179 -6.79 -7.17 5.10
N LYS A 180 -7.01 -5.94 5.55
CA LYS A 180 -7.26 -4.79 4.69
C LYS A 180 -6.22 -3.71 4.92
N LEU A 181 -5.98 -2.97 3.85
CA LEU A 181 -5.15 -1.78 3.84
C LEU A 181 -5.98 -0.63 3.26
N THR A 182 -6.39 0.32 4.10
CA THR A 182 -6.87 1.62 3.63
C THR A 182 -5.67 2.55 3.50
N LEU A 183 -5.48 3.08 2.30
CA LEU A 183 -4.43 4.04 1.98
C LEU A 183 -5.08 5.36 1.57
N GLU A 184 -4.71 6.43 2.25
CA GLU A 184 -5.15 7.80 1.95
C GLU A 184 -3.93 8.70 1.76
N PHE A 185 -3.94 9.46 0.68
CA PHE A 185 -2.97 10.53 0.43
C PHE A 185 -3.65 11.86 0.67
N ARG A 186 -3.02 12.71 1.46
CA ARG A 186 -3.56 14.02 1.80
C ARG A 186 -2.50 15.11 1.74
N THR A 187 -2.85 16.21 1.10
CA THR A 187 -1.95 17.36 0.92
C THR A 187 -2.60 18.63 1.44
N LEU A 188 -1.86 19.34 2.29
CA LEU A 188 -2.23 20.64 2.82
C LEU A 188 -1.29 21.69 2.22
N THR A 189 -1.85 22.64 1.49
CA THR A 189 -1.12 23.75 0.86
C THR A 189 -1.65 25.10 1.35
N SER A 190 -0.76 26.07 1.40
CA SER A 190 -1.00 27.45 1.80
C SER A 190 -1.50 28.30 0.62
N ASN A 191 -1.13 27.91 -0.60
CA ASN A 191 -1.60 28.50 -1.85
C ASN A 191 -2.57 27.58 -2.61
N PRO A 192 -3.31 28.12 -3.60
CA PRO A 192 -4.21 27.34 -4.42
C PRO A 192 -3.51 26.20 -5.17
N ILE A 193 -4.27 25.15 -5.51
CA ILE A 193 -3.81 23.97 -6.26
C ILE A 193 -3.06 24.28 -7.58
N SER A 194 -3.35 25.43 -8.21
CA SER A 194 -2.69 25.87 -9.44
C SER A 194 -1.28 26.44 -9.22
N GLU A 195 -0.91 26.71 -7.96
CA GLU A 195 0.38 27.26 -7.56
C GLU A 195 1.17 26.27 -6.69
N GLN A 196 0.48 25.43 -5.91
CA GLN A 196 1.08 24.40 -5.07
C GLN A 196 0.21 23.15 -5.11
N SER A 197 0.79 22.02 -5.47
CA SER A 197 0.08 20.75 -5.43
C SER A 197 1.04 19.56 -5.34
N SER A 198 0.48 18.38 -5.13
CA SER A 198 1.23 17.13 -5.25
C SER A 198 0.50 16.07 -6.07
N GLY A 199 1.24 15.24 -6.81
CA GLY A 199 0.71 14.10 -7.55
C GLY A 199 1.31 12.79 -7.05
N ILE A 200 0.57 11.68 -7.19
CA ILE A 200 1.05 10.33 -6.85
C ILE A 200 1.13 9.49 -8.14
N ASP A 201 2.14 8.63 -8.20
CA ASP A 201 2.44 7.78 -9.35
C ASP A 201 3.25 6.55 -8.95
N ASP A 202 3.47 5.62 -9.87
CA ASP A 202 4.31 4.42 -9.70
C ASP A 202 4.01 3.66 -8.39
N LEU A 203 2.72 3.51 -8.01
CA LEU A 203 2.33 2.87 -6.75
C LEU A 203 2.50 1.36 -6.85
N VAL A 204 3.27 0.78 -5.92
CA VAL A 204 3.47 -0.66 -5.78
C VAL A 204 3.19 -1.09 -4.35
N ILE A 205 2.28 -2.05 -4.19
CA ILE A 205 1.97 -2.66 -2.89
C ILE A 205 2.46 -4.10 -2.90
N THR A 206 3.34 -4.45 -1.95
CA THR A 206 3.93 -5.79 -1.87
C THR A 206 3.68 -6.42 -0.51
N GLY A 207 3.07 -7.60 -0.49
CA GLY A 207 2.85 -8.40 0.72
C GLY A 207 3.98 -9.41 0.95
N PHE A 208 4.46 -9.50 2.19
CA PHE A 208 5.49 -10.45 2.60
C PHE A 208 4.89 -11.51 3.51
N TYR A 209 5.19 -12.79 3.26
CA TYR A 209 4.61 -13.91 3.97
C TYR A 209 5.69 -14.81 4.57
N VAL A 210 5.52 -15.20 5.83
CA VAL A 210 6.42 -16.13 6.49
C VAL A 210 6.12 -17.54 6.01
N CYS A 211 6.90 -17.99 5.04
CA CYS A 211 6.89 -19.38 4.62
C CYS A 211 7.53 -20.25 5.70
N GLU A 212 6.73 -20.99 6.48
CA GLU A 212 7.29 -22.06 7.30
C GLU A 212 8.10 -22.98 6.39
N LYS A 213 9.39 -23.16 6.71
CA LYS A 213 10.20 -24.18 6.03
C LYS A 213 9.45 -25.49 6.21
N THR A 214 8.86 -26.02 5.14
CA THR A 214 8.35 -27.38 5.12
C THR A 214 9.49 -28.25 5.61
N LEU A 215 9.38 -28.77 6.83
CA LEU A 215 10.37 -29.69 7.37
C LEU A 215 10.38 -30.84 6.38
N SER A 216 11.47 -30.93 5.60
CA SER A 216 11.68 -32.04 4.67
C SER A 216 11.37 -33.31 5.45
N PRO A 217 10.41 -34.16 5.00
CA PRO A 217 9.99 -35.30 5.79
C PRO A 217 11.25 -36.09 6.07
N SER A 218 11.70 -36.06 7.33
CA SER A 218 12.84 -36.85 7.77
C SER A 218 12.51 -38.26 7.36
N ALA A 219 13.24 -38.78 6.37
CA ALA A 219 12.99 -40.09 5.82
C ALA A 219 12.93 -41.04 7.01
N VAL A 220 11.71 -41.49 7.34
CA VAL A 220 11.51 -42.46 8.40
C VAL A 220 12.16 -43.72 7.86
N THR A 221 13.44 -43.88 8.20
CA THR A 221 14.17 -45.11 7.96
C THR A 221 13.52 -46.12 8.88
N ALA A 222 12.50 -46.80 8.36
CA ALA A 222 11.85 -47.91 9.02
C ALA A 222 12.91 -48.97 9.25
N SER A 223 13.47 -48.98 10.47
CA SER A 223 14.25 -50.11 10.95
C SER A 223 13.25 -51.15 11.46
N PRO A 224 13.18 -52.35 10.87
CA PRO A 224 12.25 -53.38 11.29
C PRO A 224 12.72 -53.94 12.64
N THR A 225 12.03 -53.58 13.73
CA THR A 225 12.24 -54.25 15.02
C THR A 225 10.96 -54.96 15.43
N GLY A 226 11.06 -56.29 15.48
CA GLY A 226 9.97 -57.19 15.81
C GLY A 226 9.46 -57.03 17.25
N THR A 227 8.15 -57.21 17.36
CA THR A 227 7.39 -57.98 18.35
C THR A 227 8.02 -58.24 19.73
N SER A 228 7.35 -57.78 20.79
CA SER A 228 6.89 -58.64 21.89
C SER A 228 5.87 -57.92 22.78
N THR A 229 4.67 -58.51 22.85
CA THR A 229 3.57 -58.27 23.79
C THR A 229 3.97 -58.60 25.23
N THR A 230 3.53 -57.83 26.24
CA THR A 230 3.08 -58.35 27.56
C THR A 230 2.17 -57.33 28.26
N SER A 231 1.09 -57.85 28.85
CA SER A 231 -0.11 -57.25 29.43
C SER A 231 -0.01 -56.80 30.91
N SER A 232 -0.67 -55.67 31.25
CA SER A 232 -1.50 -55.22 32.43
C SER A 232 -1.21 -55.73 33.88
N PRO A 233 -1.79 -55.19 35.02
CA PRO A 233 -2.88 -54.20 35.23
C PRO A 233 -2.62 -53.20 36.45
N PRO A 234 -3.59 -52.69 37.26
CA PRO A 234 -3.87 -51.25 37.47
C PRO A 234 -3.83 -50.73 38.95
N GLU A 235 -4.39 -49.52 39.19
CA GLU A 235 -4.81 -48.85 40.47
C GLU A 235 -3.83 -47.88 41.19
N PRO A 236 -4.30 -46.96 42.07
CA PRO A 236 -5.55 -46.17 42.10
C PRO A 236 -5.33 -44.65 42.39
N SER A 237 -6.45 -43.98 42.64
CA SER A 237 -6.80 -42.55 42.73
C SER A 237 -6.23 -41.68 43.86
N THR A 238 -6.49 -40.35 43.72
CA THR A 238 -6.90 -39.29 44.69
C THR A 238 -6.13 -37.98 44.42
N THR A 239 -6.60 -36.73 44.54
CA THR A 239 -7.84 -36.00 44.89
C THR A 239 -7.47 -34.48 44.81
N PRO A 240 -8.41 -33.50 44.76
CA PRO A 240 -8.23 -32.21 44.09
C PRO A 240 -7.85 -31.04 45.01
N GLY A 241 -7.51 -29.90 44.40
CA GLY A 241 -7.38 -28.60 45.07
C GLY A 241 -7.86 -27.46 44.16
N PRO A 242 -8.81 -26.62 44.60
CA PRO A 242 -9.29 -25.45 43.87
C PRO A 242 -8.51 -24.20 44.28
N THR A 243 -8.25 -23.30 43.32
CA THR A 243 -8.04 -21.89 43.66
C THR A 243 -8.71 -21.02 42.60
N SER A 244 -9.88 -20.49 42.98
CA SER A 244 -10.42 -19.21 42.52
C SER A 244 -9.30 -18.16 42.57
N GLY A 245 -9.06 -17.32 41.57
CA GLY A 245 -10.01 -16.48 40.86
C GLY A 245 -9.51 -15.05 41.03
N HIS A 246 -9.38 -14.28 39.95
CA HIS A 246 -9.50 -12.82 39.91
C HIS A 246 -9.29 -12.37 38.45
N CYS A 247 -10.41 -12.23 37.73
CA CYS A 247 -10.49 -11.31 36.61
C CYS A 247 -10.55 -9.90 37.19
N ASN A 248 -9.53 -9.08 36.93
CA ASN A 248 -9.67 -7.64 37.07
C ASN A 248 -9.96 -7.08 35.67
N SER A 249 -11.19 -6.60 35.55
CA SER A 249 -11.66 -5.74 34.47
C SER A 249 -10.75 -4.51 34.35
N TRP A 250 -10.18 -4.31 33.17
CA TRP A 250 -9.74 -2.98 32.75
C TRP A 250 -10.90 -2.34 31.99
N SER A 251 -11.55 -1.39 32.65
CA SER A 251 -12.44 -0.41 32.03
C SER A 251 -11.62 0.84 31.75
N HIS A 252 -11.37 1.16 30.48
CA HIS A 252 -10.93 2.49 30.09
C HIS A 252 -11.83 3.02 28.96
N THR A 253 -12.76 3.88 29.40
CA THR A 253 -13.19 5.13 28.77
C THR A 253 -13.29 5.20 27.25
N HIS A 254 -14.54 5.16 26.77
CA HIS A 254 -14.97 5.79 25.52
C HIS A 254 -14.51 7.25 25.45
N TYR A 255 -13.67 7.58 24.48
CA TYR A 255 -13.55 8.95 23.96
C TYR A 255 -14.68 9.16 22.94
N ASN A 256 -15.72 9.89 23.34
CA ASN A 256 -16.69 10.44 22.41
C ASN A 256 -16.10 11.73 21.82
N ASN A 257 -15.49 11.63 20.64
CA ASN A 257 -15.22 12.80 19.81
C ASN A 257 -16.36 12.96 18.80
N SER A 258 -17.43 13.63 19.24
CA SER A 258 -18.45 14.14 18.33
C SER A 258 -17.94 15.42 17.67
N TRP A 259 -17.47 15.33 16.43
CA TRP A 259 -17.21 16.50 15.60
C TRP A 259 -18.48 16.85 14.81
N THR A 260 -19.09 17.98 15.16
CA THR A 260 -20.10 18.64 14.32
C THR A 260 -19.39 19.33 13.15
N PRO A 261 -19.82 19.15 11.89
CA PRO A 261 -19.28 19.91 10.79
C PRO A 261 -19.68 21.39 10.92
N LEU A 262 -18.67 22.27 10.92
CA LEU A 262 -18.86 23.70 10.83
C LEU A 262 -19.36 24.01 9.41
N ALA A 263 -20.61 24.44 9.29
CA ALA A 263 -21.17 24.91 8.03
C ALA A 263 -20.41 26.17 7.58
N LEU A 264 -19.64 26.07 6.49
CA LEU A 264 -19.05 27.23 5.82
C LEU A 264 -20.19 28.03 5.17
N GLN A 265 -20.48 29.20 5.72
CA GLN A 265 -21.42 30.14 5.17
C GLN A 265 -20.71 30.96 4.08
N LEU A 266 -20.91 30.56 2.83
CA LEU A 266 -20.46 31.30 1.63
C LEU A 266 -21.08 32.71 1.63
N ALA A 267 -20.24 33.72 1.87
CA ALA A 267 -20.56 35.10 1.53
C ALA A 267 -20.03 35.38 0.12
N SER A 268 -20.93 35.62 -0.83
CA SER A 268 -20.60 36.06 -2.19
C SER A 268 -20.08 37.50 -2.19
N PRO A 269 -18.96 37.82 -2.84
CA PRO A 269 -18.67 39.18 -3.24
C PRO A 269 -19.12 39.40 -4.68
N THR A 270 -20.23 40.11 -4.86
CA THR A 270 -20.53 40.86 -6.08
C THR A 270 -19.54 42.01 -6.19
N GLY A 271 -18.59 41.92 -7.13
CA GLY A 271 -17.63 42.98 -7.43
C GLY A 271 -17.23 42.95 -8.89
N THR A 272 -18.03 43.62 -9.72
CA THR A 272 -17.67 43.98 -11.10
C THR A 272 -16.50 44.97 -11.09
N SER A 273 -15.41 44.66 -11.81
CA SER A 273 -14.51 45.70 -12.32
C SER A 273 -13.87 45.28 -13.64
N THR A 274 -14.02 46.19 -14.59
CA THR A 274 -13.70 46.12 -16.01
C THR A 274 -12.31 46.71 -16.25
N THR A 275 -11.40 45.98 -16.90
CA THR A 275 -10.30 46.44 -17.79
C THR A 275 -9.54 45.17 -18.19
N GLY A 276 -9.44 44.72 -19.45
CA GLY A 276 -9.22 45.49 -20.67
C GLY A 276 -7.72 45.47 -21.01
N SER A 277 -7.18 44.32 -21.43
CA SER A 277 -5.88 44.27 -22.11
C SER A 277 -5.83 43.13 -23.12
N THR A 278 -5.77 43.51 -24.39
CA THR A 278 -5.72 42.63 -25.55
C THR A 278 -4.26 42.35 -25.90
N TYR A 279 -3.78 41.13 -25.67
CA TYR A 279 -2.49 40.68 -26.20
C TYR A 279 -2.71 39.75 -27.39
N ARG A 280 -2.22 40.17 -28.55
CA ARG A 280 -2.14 39.36 -29.77
C ARG A 280 -0.92 38.45 -29.66
N PHE A 281 -1.13 37.14 -29.62
CA PHE A 281 -0.08 36.17 -29.92
C PHE A 281 0.06 36.00 -31.44
N GLN A 282 1.27 36.23 -31.95
CA GLN A 282 1.67 35.80 -33.29
C GLN A 282 2.28 34.40 -33.18
N GLY A 283 1.75 33.48 -33.99
CA GLY A 283 2.08 32.07 -33.94
C GLY A 283 3.49 31.71 -34.40
N LEU A 284 3.99 30.63 -33.82
CA LEU A 284 5.09 29.84 -34.35
C LEU A 284 4.63 28.38 -34.45
N LEU A 285 4.91 27.78 -35.60
CA LEU A 285 4.50 26.43 -35.98
C LEU A 285 5.31 25.37 -35.19
N PRO A 286 4.73 24.22 -34.84
CA PRO A 286 5.45 23.15 -34.15
C PRO A 286 6.42 22.42 -35.09
N ARG A 287 7.63 22.15 -34.59
CA ARG A 287 8.58 21.21 -35.19
C ARG A 287 8.25 19.80 -34.73
N SER A 288 7.91 18.93 -35.67
CA SER A 288 7.69 17.51 -35.43
C SER A 288 9.03 16.78 -35.23
N TYR A 289 9.19 16.09 -34.10
CA TYR A 289 10.27 15.14 -33.86
C TYR A 289 9.70 13.72 -33.78
N HIS A 290 10.17 12.85 -34.68
CA HIS A 290 9.87 11.41 -34.68
C HIS A 290 10.90 10.66 -33.85
N TRP A 291 10.44 9.88 -32.87
CA TRP A 291 11.28 8.99 -32.08
C TRP A 291 10.94 7.54 -32.48
N LYS A 292 11.94 6.83 -33.02
CA LYS A 292 11.84 5.41 -33.37
C LYS A 292 12.06 4.57 -32.11
N LYS A 293 11.04 3.82 -31.69
CA LYS A 293 11.21 2.67 -30.77
C LYS A 293 12.13 1.63 -31.43
N ARG A 294 13.19 1.20 -30.75
CA ARG A 294 13.91 -0.04 -31.06
C ARG A 294 13.31 -1.15 -30.20
N LEU A 295 12.90 -2.21 -30.88
CA LEU A 295 12.59 -3.53 -30.32
C LEU A 295 13.88 -4.22 -29.85
#